data_AF-A0A0G0RH73-F1
#
_entry.id   AF-A0A0G0RH73-F1
#
_cell.length_a   1.000
_cell.length_b   1.000
_cell.length_c   1.000
_cell.angle_alpha   90.00
_cell.angle_beta   90.00
_cell.angle_gamma   90.00
#
_symmetry.space_group_name_H-M   'P 1'
#
loop_
_entity.id
_entity.type
_entity.pdbx_description
1 polymer ?
#
loop_
_entity_poly.entity_id
_entity_poly.type
_entity_poly.pdbx_seq_one_letter_code
_entity_poly.pdbx_strand_id
1 'polypeptide(L)'
;MKLKKIIHYFDRLEDKVRAALAHHPVVYAMVGSVGIILLWRGIWGIADDYEMSYIASIIVGTLILLISGLFVSFFVGEQIIISGINEDKRIDEETEEEIRFQSVSHIQMQWKLEGMLKKLDRRLERVEENLGIIAQEPAGVPPHTQPVHREKDAQGEKKA
;
A
#
# COMPACT_ATOMS: atom_id res chain seq x y z
N MET A 1 35.96 27.65 -8.46
CA MET A 1 36.38 26.65 -9.49
C MET A 1 37.20 25.46 -8.98
N LYS A 2 37.89 25.53 -7.83
CA LYS A 2 38.73 24.40 -7.34
C LYS A 2 37.94 23.25 -6.68
N LEU A 3 36.90 23.57 -5.89
CA LEU A 3 36.09 22.53 -5.20
C LEU A 3 35.40 21.54 -6.16
N LYS A 4 34.78 22.02 -7.25
CA LYS A 4 34.13 21.12 -8.23
C LYS A 4 35.09 20.12 -8.85
N LYS A 5 36.35 20.52 -9.07
CA LYS A 5 37.39 19.67 -9.65
C LYS A 5 37.88 18.61 -8.66
N ILE A 6 37.95 18.94 -7.38
CA ILE A 6 38.27 18.01 -6.29
C ILE A 6 37.13 17.01 -6.11
N ILE A 7 35.88 17.47 -6.05
CA ILE A 7 34.71 16.61 -5.93
C ILE A 7 34.66 15.62 -7.09
N HIS A 8 34.84 16.09 -8.33
CA HIS A 8 34.84 15.22 -9.51
C HIS A 8 36.01 14.23 -9.55
N TYR A 9 37.15 14.56 -8.92
CA TYR A 9 38.27 13.63 -8.79
C TYR A 9 37.97 12.50 -7.80
N PHE A 10 37.37 12.85 -6.66
CA PHE A 10 36.93 11.87 -5.66
C PHE A 10 35.82 10.97 -6.20
N ASP A 11 34.85 11.54 -6.92
CA ASP A 11 33.75 10.80 -7.57
C ASP A 11 34.29 9.71 -8.52
N ARG A 12 35.25 10.08 -9.38
CA ARG A 12 35.88 9.13 -10.32
C ARG A 12 36.75 8.06 -9.62
N LEU A 13 37.32 8.37 -8.46
CA LEU A 13 38.04 7.38 -7.65
C LEU A 13 37.07 6.46 -6.93
N GLU A 14 36.00 7.00 -6.34
CA GLU A 14 34.95 6.24 -5.67
C GLU A 14 34.32 5.23 -6.63
N ASP A 15 33.94 5.65 -7.84
CA ASP A 15 33.36 4.77 -8.84
C ASP A 15 34.28 3.61 -9.23
N LYS A 16 35.58 3.88 -9.38
CA LYS A 16 36.57 2.85 -9.71
C LYS A 16 36.80 1.88 -8.56
N VAL A 17 36.92 2.40 -7.34
CA VAL A 17 37.08 1.58 -6.14
C VAL A 17 35.82 0.75 -5.95
N ARG A 18 34.63 1.34 -6.04
CA ARG A 18 33.35 0.65 -5.93
C ARG A 18 33.18 -0.45 -6.98
N ALA A 19 33.55 -0.20 -8.24
CA ALA A 19 33.48 -1.19 -9.32
C ALA A 19 34.48 -2.34 -9.13
N ALA A 20 35.73 -2.05 -8.73
CA ALA A 20 36.74 -3.07 -8.47
C ALA A 20 36.42 -3.93 -7.24
N LEU A 21 35.67 -3.36 -6.29
CA LEU A 21 35.53 -3.90 -4.95
C LEU A 21 34.18 -4.57 -4.68
N ALA A 22 33.19 -4.36 -5.56
CA ALA A 22 31.96 -5.15 -5.61
C ALA A 22 32.22 -6.66 -5.79
N HIS A 23 33.37 -7.04 -6.33
CA HIS A 23 33.79 -8.45 -6.45
C HIS A 23 34.42 -9.02 -5.17
N HIS A 24 34.87 -8.19 -4.22
CA HIS A 24 35.61 -8.63 -3.02
C HIS A 24 35.18 -7.88 -1.74
N PRO A 25 33.94 -8.10 -1.25
CA PRO A 25 33.40 -7.41 -0.07
C PRO A 25 34.21 -7.65 1.21
N VAL A 26 34.87 -8.80 1.37
CA VAL A 26 35.65 -9.13 2.58
C VAL A 26 36.93 -8.30 2.69
N VAL A 27 37.67 -8.15 1.59
CA VAL A 27 38.91 -7.35 1.56
C VAL A 27 38.62 -5.89 1.81
N TYR A 28 37.48 -5.40 1.29
CA TYR A 28 37.01 -4.06 1.59
C TYR A 28 36.74 -3.83 3.06
N ALA A 29 36.02 -4.75 3.70
CA ALA A 29 35.73 -4.66 5.12
C ALA A 29 37.02 -4.60 5.94
N MET A 30 38.02 -5.42 5.61
CA MET A 30 39.33 -5.39 6.27
C MET A 30 40.04 -4.04 6.10
N VAL A 31 40.17 -3.54 4.88
CA VAL A 31 40.85 -2.26 4.62
C VAL A 31 40.08 -1.09 5.26
N GLY A 32 38.75 -1.12 5.19
CA GLY A 32 37.88 -0.13 5.83
C GLY A 32 38.04 -0.14 7.35
N SER A 33 38.03 -1.30 7.99
CA SER A 33 38.24 -1.44 9.43
C SER A 33 39.62 -0.92 9.85
N VAL A 34 40.69 -1.25 9.11
CA VAL A 34 42.03 -0.70 9.36
C VAL A 34 42.03 0.82 9.25
N GLY A 35 41.38 1.37 8.21
CA GLY A 35 41.24 2.82 8.03
C GLY A 35 40.54 3.50 9.21
N ILE A 36 39.43 2.93 9.69
CA ILE A 36 38.68 3.47 10.84
C ILE A 36 39.53 3.47 12.12
N ILE A 37 40.24 2.36 12.38
CA ILE A 37 41.11 2.25 13.57
C ILE A 37 42.25 3.28 13.50
N LEU A 38 42.90 3.42 12.34
CA LEU A 38 43.98 4.40 12.15
C LEU A 38 43.47 5.84 12.25
N LEU A 39 42.28 6.12 11.73
CA LEU A 39 41.66 7.44 11.85
C LEU A 39 41.41 7.80 13.32
N TRP A 40 40.77 6.89 14.07
CA TRP A 40 40.53 7.09 15.49
C TRP A 40 41.85 7.27 16.26
N ARG A 41 42.85 6.42 15.97
CA ARG A 41 44.21 6.53 16.52
C ARG A 41 44.83 7.91 16.24
N GLY A 42 44.67 8.44 15.04
CA GLY A 42 45.16 9.76 14.66
C GLY A 42 44.47 10.90 15.42
N ILE A 43 43.16 10.83 15.62
CA ILE A 43 42.40 11.82 16.40
C ILE A 43 42.91 11.89 17.85
N TRP A 44 43.19 10.75 18.47
CA TRP A 44 43.78 10.69 19.81
C TRP A 44 45.22 11.22 19.81
N GLY A 45 46.02 10.83 18.81
CA GLY A 45 47.39 11.33 18.67
C GLY A 45 47.47 12.85 18.57
N ILE A 46 46.51 13.49 17.89
CA ILE A 46 46.44 14.96 17.87
C ILE A 46 46.20 15.50 19.28
N ALA A 47 45.27 14.94 20.04
CA ALA A 47 45.02 15.39 21.42
C ALA A 47 46.25 15.17 22.32
N ASP A 48 46.96 14.05 22.15
CA ASP A 48 48.16 13.71 22.90
C ASP A 48 49.34 14.64 22.55
N ASP A 49 49.54 14.95 21.26
CA ASP A 49 50.61 15.84 20.78
C ASP A 49 50.45 17.28 21.29
N TYR A 50 49.22 17.72 21.55
CA TYR A 50 48.92 19.01 22.17
C TYR A 50 48.92 18.96 23.71
N GLU A 51 49.35 17.85 24.32
CA GLU A 51 49.34 17.60 25.77
C GLU A 51 47.96 17.91 26.41
N MET A 52 46.88 17.61 25.67
CA MET A 52 45.55 18.05 26.04
C MET A 52 45.03 17.21 27.21
N SER A 53 44.89 17.86 28.37
CA SER A 53 44.33 17.22 29.58
C SER A 53 42.96 16.60 29.29
N TYR A 54 42.64 15.49 29.95
CA TYR A 54 41.35 14.78 29.81
C TYR A 54 40.14 15.72 29.90
N ILE A 55 40.20 16.70 30.81
CA ILE A 55 39.13 17.68 31.02
C ILE A 55 39.01 18.63 29.81
N ALA A 56 40.13 19.10 29.27
CA ALA A 56 40.14 19.96 28.09
C ALA A 56 39.60 19.20 26.85
N SER A 57 39.97 17.93 26.69
CA SER A 57 39.45 17.06 25.62
C SER A 57 37.93 16.87 25.71
N ILE A 58 37.40 16.68 26.92
CA ILE A 58 35.94 16.59 27.13
C ILE A 58 35.25 17.91 26.78
N ILE A 59 35.78 19.05 27.22
CA ILE A 59 35.17 20.36 26.98
C ILE A 59 35.18 20.70 25.49
N VAL A 60 36.32 20.56 24.81
CA VAL A 60 36.46 20.84 23.37
C VAL A 60 35.60 19.87 22.56
N GLY A 61 35.62 18.58 22.89
CA GLY A 61 34.78 17.58 22.23
C GLY A 61 33.29 17.89 22.38
N THR A 62 32.84 18.23 23.59
CA THR A 62 31.46 18.63 23.86
C THR A 62 31.07 19.88 23.07
N LEU A 63 31.95 20.89 23.02
CA LEU A 63 31.69 22.12 22.28
C LEU A 63 31.55 21.85 20.77
N ILE A 64 32.44 21.04 20.20
CA ILE A 64 32.36 20.62 18.78
C ILE A 64 31.06 19.85 18.51
N LEU A 65 30.68 18.93 19.40
CA LEU A 65 29.47 18.14 19.27
C LEU A 65 28.19 18.99 19.39
N LEU A 66 28.21 20.02 20.23
CA LEU A 66 27.10 20.98 20.35
C LEU A 66 27.00 21.89 19.12
N ILE A 67 28.12 22.43 18.63
CA ILE A 67 28.14 23.30 17.44
C ILE A 67 27.70 22.54 16.19
N SER A 68 28.18 21.31 16.01
CA SER A 68 27.77 20.45 14.88
C SER A 68 26.33 19.96 14.99
N GLY A 69 25.67 20.12 16.14
CA GLY A 69 24.35 19.55 16.42
C GLY A 69 24.34 18.03 16.58
N LEU A 70 25.49 17.37 16.44
CA LEU A 70 25.61 15.91 16.55
C LEU A 70 25.29 15.43 17.96
N PHE A 71 25.58 16.22 18.99
CA PHE A 71 25.19 15.86 20.37
C PHE A 71 23.68 15.69 20.48
N VAL A 72 22.89 16.65 19.99
CA VAL A 72 21.42 16.56 20.06
C VAL A 72 20.90 15.50 19.10
N SER A 73 21.49 15.39 17.90
CA SER A 73 21.09 14.39 16.90
C SER A 73 21.33 12.95 17.35
N PHE A 74 22.43 12.65 18.04
CA PHE A 74 22.66 11.29 18.57
C PHE A 74 21.68 10.97 19.70
N PHE A 75 21.47 11.89 20.64
CA PHE A 75 20.66 11.62 21.82
C PHE A 75 19.15 11.64 21.55
N VAL A 76 18.68 12.53 20.66
CA VAL A 76 17.26 12.70 20.34
C VAL A 76 16.90 12.01 19.02
N GLY A 77 17.79 12.08 18.04
CA GLY A 77 17.53 11.59 16.69
C GLY A 77 17.52 10.07 16.58
N GLU A 78 18.42 9.34 17.25
CA GLU A 78 18.41 7.86 17.17
C GLU A 78 17.11 7.27 17.75
N GLN A 79 16.62 7.83 18.86
CA GLN A 79 15.36 7.39 19.48
C GLN A 79 14.12 7.73 18.66
N ILE A 80 14.10 8.91 18.01
CA ILE A 80 13.00 9.32 17.11
C ILE A 80 13.02 8.53 15.80
N ILE A 81 14.19 8.28 15.21
CA ILE A 81 14.33 7.48 13.97
C ILE A 81 13.91 6.03 14.23
N ILE A 82 14.33 5.43 15.35
CA ILE A 82 13.94 4.05 15.72
C ILE A 82 12.44 3.96 16.06
N SER A 83 11.86 5.00 16.66
CA SER A 83 10.41 5.03 16.92
C SER A 83 9.60 5.25 15.64
N GLY A 84 10.05 6.17 14.76
CA GLY A 84 9.41 6.48 13.49
C GLY A 84 9.44 5.32 12.50
N ILE A 85 10.55 4.58 12.37
CA ILE A 85 10.62 3.39 11.51
C ILE A 85 9.67 2.26 11.96
N ASN A 86 9.44 2.11 13.27
CA ASN A 86 8.49 1.11 13.77
C ASN A 86 7.03 1.56 13.59
N GLU A 87 6.75 2.86 13.70
CA GLU A 87 5.43 3.42 13.39
C GLU A 87 5.11 3.27 11.88
N ASP A 88 6.04 3.64 11.00
CA ASP A 88 5.89 3.54 9.54
C ASP A 88 5.67 2.09 9.08
N LYS A 89 6.38 1.12 9.67
CA LYS A 89 6.15 -0.31 9.38
C LYS A 89 4.74 -0.76 9.77
N ARG A 90 4.19 -0.24 10.86
CA ARG A 90 2.83 -0.58 11.31
C ARG A 90 1.77 0.00 10.38
N ILE A 91 2.00 1.20 9.85
CA ILE A 91 1.15 1.84 8.84
C ILE A 91 1.20 1.06 7.51
N ASP A 92 2.39 0.58 7.11
CA ASP A 92 2.57 -0.19 5.87
C ASP A 92 1.85 -1.56 5.93
N GLU A 93 1.92 -2.25 7.07
CA GLU A 93 1.18 -3.50 7.30
C GLU A 93 -0.34 -3.31 7.26
N GLU A 94 -0.86 -2.25 7.90
CA GLU A 94 -2.29 -1.90 7.87
C GLU A 94 -2.75 -1.54 6.43
N THR A 95 -1.88 -0.87 5.66
CA THR A 95 -2.12 -0.54 4.25
C THR A 95 -2.13 -1.80 3.37
N GLU A 96 -1.24 -2.77 3.61
CA GLU A 96 -1.24 -4.05 2.87
C GLU A 96 -2.50 -4.87 3.19
N GLU A 97 -2.95 -4.89 4.46
CA GLU A 97 -4.21 -5.53 4.84
C GLU A 97 -5.42 -4.87 4.16
N GLU A 98 -5.47 -3.54 4.09
CA GLU A 98 -6.55 -2.82 3.41
C GLU A 98 -6.57 -3.11 1.89
N ILE A 99 -5.40 -3.18 1.25
CA ILE A 99 -5.26 -3.55 -0.17
C ILE A 99 -5.69 -5.01 -0.40
N ARG A 100 -5.33 -5.94 0.48
CA ARG A 100 -5.81 -7.34 0.44
C ARG A 100 -7.32 -7.41 0.63
N PHE A 101 -7.87 -6.62 1.54
CA PHE A 101 -9.32 -6.59 1.79
C PHE A 101 -10.09 -6.01 0.60
N GLN A 102 -9.58 -4.93 -0.03
CA GLN A 102 -10.14 -4.37 -1.25
C GLN A 102 -10.10 -5.36 -2.42
N SER A 103 -8.99 -6.06 -2.64
CA SER A 103 -8.86 -7.00 -3.75
C SER A 103 -9.80 -8.21 -3.61
N VAL A 104 -10.05 -8.69 -2.39
CA VAL A 104 -11.08 -9.71 -2.13
C VAL A 104 -12.50 -9.17 -2.40
N SER A 105 -12.79 -7.94 -1.99
CA SER A 105 -14.10 -7.30 -2.24
C SER A 105 -14.37 -7.09 -3.74
N HIS A 106 -13.31 -6.87 -4.54
CA HIS A 106 -13.40 -6.68 -5.98
C HIS A 106 -13.83 -7.97 -6.70
N ILE A 107 -13.34 -9.13 -6.26
CA ILE A 107 -13.75 -10.44 -6.79
C ILE A 107 -15.23 -10.73 -6.46
N GLN A 108 -15.66 -10.37 -5.25
CA GLN A 108 -17.04 -10.55 -4.82
C GLN A 108 -18.03 -9.67 -5.63
N MET A 109 -17.63 -8.45 -5.98
CA MET A 109 -18.42 -7.57 -6.85
C MET A 109 -18.60 -8.14 -8.26
N GLN A 110 -17.54 -8.71 -8.85
CA GLN A 110 -17.61 -9.32 -10.20
C GLN A 110 -18.61 -10.48 -10.23
N TRP A 111 -18.59 -11.36 -9.24
CA TRP A 111 -19.56 -12.47 -9.11
C TRP A 111 -21.01 -12.00 -8.99
N LYS A 112 -21.25 -10.90 -8.26
CA LYS A 112 -22.60 -10.34 -8.11
C LYS A 112 -23.12 -9.75 -9.42
N LEU A 113 -22.24 -9.10 -10.20
CA LEU A 113 -22.54 -8.56 -11.52
C LEU A 113 -22.86 -9.67 -12.53
N GLU A 114 -22.04 -10.72 -12.59
CA GLU A 114 -22.30 -11.90 -13.44
C GLU A 114 -23.64 -12.57 -13.08
N GLY A 115 -23.92 -12.71 -11.78
CA GLY A 115 -25.19 -13.25 -11.30
C GLY A 115 -26.40 -12.38 -11.68
N MET A 116 -26.25 -11.06 -11.74
CA MET A 116 -27.29 -10.15 -12.21
C MET A 116 -27.50 -10.23 -13.72
N LEU A 117 -26.43 -10.28 -14.51
CA LEU A 117 -26.50 -10.47 -15.97
C LEU A 117 -27.22 -11.78 -16.32
N LYS A 118 -26.86 -12.88 -15.64
CA LYS A 118 -27.51 -14.19 -15.84
C LYS A 118 -29.00 -14.19 -15.49
N LYS A 119 -29.41 -13.37 -14.50
CA LYS A 119 -30.82 -13.19 -14.15
C LYS A 119 -31.58 -12.37 -15.21
N LEU A 120 -30.93 -11.40 -15.86
CA LEU A 120 -31.52 -10.63 -16.95
C LEU A 120 -31.73 -11.50 -18.19
N ASP A 121 -30.75 -12.32 -18.57
CA ASP A 121 -30.87 -13.26 -19.69
C ASP A 121 -32.06 -14.20 -19.51
N ARG A 122 -32.18 -14.83 -18.33
CA ARG A 122 -33.34 -15.70 -18.01
C ARG A 122 -34.68 -14.98 -18.06
N ARG A 123 -34.72 -13.67 -17.84
CA ARG A 123 -35.95 -12.88 -17.94
C ARG A 123 -36.29 -12.57 -19.40
N LEU A 124 -35.28 -12.28 -20.22
CA LEU A 124 -35.46 -12.05 -21.65
C LEU A 124 -35.94 -13.32 -22.38
N GLU A 125 -35.32 -14.46 -22.08
CA GLU A 125 -35.71 -15.76 -22.66
C GLU A 125 -37.18 -16.11 -22.36
N ARG A 126 -37.65 -15.81 -21.14
CA ARG A 126 -39.06 -16.00 -20.75
C ARG A 126 -40.02 -15.07 -21.51
N VAL A 127 -39.57 -13.86 -21.82
CA VAL A 127 -40.38 -12.89 -22.59
C VAL A 127 -40.44 -13.31 -24.06
N GLU A 128 -39.31 -13.77 -24.62
CA GLU A 128 -39.23 -14.34 -25.98
C GLU A 128 -40.13 -15.57 -26.14
N GLU A 129 -40.09 -16.51 -25.19
CA GLU A 129 -40.95 -17.70 -25.16
C GLU A 129 -42.44 -17.32 -25.09
N ASN A 130 -42.79 -16.38 -24.21
CA ASN A 130 -44.16 -15.88 -24.10
C ASN A 130 -44.64 -15.16 -25.37
N LEU A 131 -43.76 -14.47 -26.10
CA LEU A 131 -44.08 -13.82 -27.38
C LEU A 131 -44.19 -14.82 -28.54
N GLY A 132 -43.34 -15.85 -28.56
CA GLY A 132 -43.38 -16.94 -29.56
C GLY A 132 -44.66 -17.78 -29.47
N ILE A 133 -45.25 -17.91 -28.28
CA ILE A 133 -46.53 -18.61 -28.07
C ILE A 133 -47.72 -17.80 -28.63
N ILE A 134 -47.61 -16.47 -28.73
CA ILE A 134 -48.71 -15.61 -29.24
C ILE A 134 -48.82 -15.65 -30.79
N ALA A 135 -47.79 -16.13 -31.50
CA ALA A 135 -47.76 -16.14 -32.96
C ALA A 135 -48.47 -17.36 -33.62
N GLN A 136 -49.02 -18.30 -32.85
CA GLN A 136 -49.80 -19.44 -33.37
C GLN A 136 -51.23 -19.47 -32.80
N GLU A 137 -52.08 -18.51 -33.18
CA GLU A 137 -53.52 -18.67 -33.04
C GLU A 137 -54.20 -18.16 -34.33
N PRO A 138 -54.76 -19.05 -35.18
CA PRO A 138 -55.37 -18.63 -36.45
C PRO A 138 -56.75 -18.01 -36.23
N ALA A 139 -57.00 -16.93 -36.97
CA ALA A 139 -58.24 -16.17 -37.01
C ALA A 139 -59.47 -17.00 -37.46
N GLY A 140 -60.63 -16.77 -36.84
CA GLY A 140 -61.90 -17.35 -37.31
C GLY A 140 -63.20 -17.03 -36.51
N VAL A 141 -63.67 -15.77 -36.55
CA VAL A 141 -65.08 -15.25 -36.61
C VAL A 141 -66.15 -15.65 -35.53
N PRO A 142 -66.96 -14.70 -34.96
CA PRO A 142 -68.12 -14.92 -34.04
C PRO A 142 -69.44 -15.20 -34.84
N PRO A 143 -70.71 -15.29 -34.34
CA PRO A 143 -71.34 -14.84 -33.08
C PRO A 143 -72.50 -15.73 -32.50
N HIS A 144 -73.18 -15.21 -31.46
CA HIS A 144 -74.49 -15.62 -30.86
C HIS A 144 -74.45 -16.88 -29.94
N THR A 145 -75.10 -16.95 -28.77
CA THR A 145 -76.53 -16.73 -28.52
C THR A 145 -76.77 -16.79 -26.99
N GLN A 146 -77.55 -15.87 -26.39
CA GLN A 146 -78.25 -16.12 -25.12
C GLN A 146 -79.55 -16.91 -25.41
N PRO A 147 -80.06 -17.78 -24.52
CA PRO A 147 -81.13 -17.30 -23.63
C PRO A 147 -81.23 -17.96 -22.23
N VAL A 148 -81.59 -17.11 -21.26
CA VAL A 148 -82.68 -17.21 -20.26
C VAL A 148 -83.33 -18.58 -19.97
N HIS A 149 -83.38 -18.99 -18.68
CA HIS A 149 -84.56 -19.37 -17.85
C HIS A 149 -84.08 -19.86 -16.47
N ARG A 150 -84.29 -19.17 -15.34
CA ARG A 150 -85.49 -19.08 -14.43
C ARG A 150 -85.85 -20.39 -13.74
N GLU A 151 -85.72 -20.44 -12.40
CA GLU A 151 -86.74 -20.77 -11.37
C GLU A 151 -86.02 -20.76 -9.99
N LYS A 152 -86.18 -19.73 -9.16
CA LYS A 152 -86.90 -19.69 -7.84
C LYS A 152 -86.38 -20.70 -6.77
N ASP A 153 -86.39 -20.48 -5.46
CA ASP A 153 -87.40 -19.89 -4.59
C ASP A 153 -86.79 -19.40 -3.25
N ALA A 154 -87.43 -18.34 -2.75
CA ALA A 154 -87.89 -18.13 -1.38
C ALA A 154 -86.95 -17.88 -0.19
N GLN A 155 -87.35 -16.80 0.50
CA GLN A 155 -87.26 -16.49 1.93
C GLN A 155 -85.91 -16.00 2.43
N GLY A 156 -85.78 -14.79 2.94
CA GLY A 156 -86.76 -13.93 3.62
C GLY A 156 -85.98 -13.36 4.80
N GLU A 157 -85.54 -12.11 4.69
CA GLU A 157 -86.21 -10.95 5.30
C GLU A 157 -85.81 -10.75 6.77
N LYS A 158 -85.52 -9.47 7.07
CA LYS A 158 -85.50 -8.80 8.39
C LYS A 158 -84.15 -8.82 9.11
N LYS A 159 -83.40 -7.71 9.04
CA LYS A 159 -83.56 -6.44 9.79
C LYS A 159 -82.77 -6.50 11.10
N ALA A 160 -81.68 -5.74 11.16
CA ALA A 160 -81.35 -4.69 12.13
C ALA A 160 -79.85 -4.42 12.07
#